data_AF-A0A150X0F0-F1
#
_entry.id   AF-A0A150X0F0-F1
#
_cell.length_a   1.000
_cell.length_b   1.000
_cell.length_c   1.000
_cell.angle_alpha   90.00
_cell.angle_beta   90.00
_cell.angle_gamma   90.00
#
_symmetry.space_group_name_H-M   'P 1'
#
loop_
_entity.id
_entity.type
_entity.pdbx_description
1 polymer ?
#
loop_
_entity_poly.entity_id
_entity_poly.type
_entity_poly.pdbx_seq_one_letter_code
_entity_poly.pdbx_strand_id
1 'polypeptide(L)'
;MLSNILSLLLSITLIALGLIHFNWALGGKWGFEAALPTNEAGKRVLNPKKFDSLIVGLGLSAFGAFYLFQAVFTAIEMPNGLTTYGGWIIPSIFLPRAIGDFRFVGFFKKIKSTPFAKMDTKLFSPLCLCMALAGFAIQLLAE
;
A
#
# COMPACT_ATOMS: atom_id res chain seq x y z
N MET A 1 0.36 -19.02 -13.90
CA MET A 1 -0.65 -19.38 -12.87
C MET A 1 -0.36 -18.71 -11.53
N LEU A 2 0.83 -18.89 -10.95
CA LEU A 2 1.22 -18.24 -9.67
C LEU A 2 1.20 -16.70 -9.76
N SER A 3 1.78 -16.11 -10.81
CA SER A 3 1.78 -14.66 -11.05
C SER A 3 0.35 -14.09 -11.08
N ASN A 4 -0.59 -14.72 -11.78
CA ASN A 4 -1.99 -14.28 -11.83
C ASN A 4 -2.66 -14.31 -10.45
N ILE A 5 -2.42 -15.35 -9.65
CA ILE A 5 -2.96 -15.45 -8.29
C ILE A 5 -2.41 -14.31 -7.42
N LEU A 6 -1.10 -14.08 -7.47
CA LEU A 6 -0.46 -12.99 -6.73
C LEU A 6 -1.00 -11.62 -7.18
N SER A 7 -1.15 -11.40 -8.49
CA SER A 7 -1.71 -10.17 -9.05
C SER A 7 -3.15 -9.95 -8.60
N LEU A 8 -4.00 -10.99 -8.56
CA LEU A 8 -5.37 -10.88 -8.04
C LEU A 8 -5.39 -10.52 -6.56
N LEU A 9 -4.59 -11.21 -5.73
CA LEU A 9 -4.53 -10.93 -4.29
C LEU A 9 -4.04 -9.50 -4.02
N LEU A 10 -3.02 -9.06 -4.76
CA LEU A 10 -2.46 -7.72 -4.65
C LEU A 10 -3.46 -6.66 -5.11
N SER A 11 -4.15 -6.92 -6.23
CA SER A 11 -5.23 -6.07 -6.74
C SER A 11 -6.35 -5.88 -5.71
N ILE A 12 -6.89 -6.98 -5.17
CA ILE A 12 -7.96 -6.94 -4.17
C ILE A 12 -7.52 -6.17 -2.94
N THR A 13 -6.30 -6.42 -2.46
CA THR A 13 -5.72 -5.74 -1.29
C THR A 13 -5.61 -4.23 -1.53
N LEU A 14 -5.04 -3.81 -2.66
CA LEU A 14 -4.85 -2.40 -3.00
C LEU A 14 -6.19 -1.67 -3.20
N ILE A 15 -7.15 -2.32 -3.84
CA ILE A 15 -8.50 -1.75 -4.02
C ILE A 15 -9.20 -1.61 -2.65
N ALA A 16 -9.12 -2.62 -1.79
CA ALA A 16 -9.69 -2.54 -0.44
C ALA A 16 -9.07 -1.40 0.38
N LEU A 17 -7.75 -1.23 0.33
CA LEU A 17 -7.07 -0.10 0.96
C LEU A 17 -7.51 1.24 0.34
N GLY A 18 -7.64 1.31 -0.99
CA GLY A 18 -8.16 2.49 -1.68
C GLY A 18 -9.56 2.90 -1.22
N LEU A 19 -10.46 1.93 -1.02
CA LEU A 19 -11.80 2.17 -0.48
C LEU A 19 -11.78 2.71 0.95
N ILE A 20 -10.87 2.23 1.81
CA ILE A 20 -10.67 2.79 3.16
C ILE A 20 -10.25 4.26 3.07
N HIS A 21 -9.35 4.60 2.15
CA HIS A 21 -8.91 5.98 1.92
C HIS A 21 -10.02 6.88 1.36
N PHE A 22 -10.86 6.39 0.45
CA PHE A 22 -12.05 7.13 -0.01
C PHE A 22 -13.04 7.37 1.14
N ASN A 23 -13.27 6.38 1.99
CA ASN A 23 -14.09 6.55 3.19
C ASN A 23 -13.54 7.68 4.09
N TRP A 24 -12.23 7.76 4.30
CA TRP A 24 -11.61 8.88 5.04
C TRP A 24 -11.74 10.23 4.32
N ALA A 25 -11.61 10.26 3.00
CA ALA A 25 -11.81 11.47 2.20
C ALA A 25 -13.25 12.01 2.33
N LEU A 26 -14.24 11.13 2.42
CA LEU A 26 -15.65 11.45 2.64
C LEU A 26 -15.98 11.79 4.11
N GLY A 27 -15.02 11.69 5.03
CA GLY A 27 -15.19 12.03 6.45
C GLY A 27 -15.47 10.85 7.38
N GLY A 28 -15.40 9.61 6.88
CA GLY A 28 -15.43 8.41 7.69
C GLY A 28 -14.26 8.36 8.67
N LYS A 29 -14.49 7.79 9.86
CA LYS A 29 -13.52 7.78 10.98
C LYS A 29 -12.97 6.40 11.32
N TRP A 30 -13.50 5.34 10.69
CA TRP A 30 -13.11 3.96 11.00
C TRP A 30 -11.63 3.75 10.72
N GLY A 31 -10.88 3.31 11.73
CA GLY A 31 -9.43 3.06 11.63
C GLY A 31 -8.54 4.31 11.46
N PHE A 32 -9.11 5.51 11.28
CA PHE A 32 -8.36 6.72 10.94
C PHE A 32 -7.35 7.11 12.02
N GLU A 33 -7.77 7.16 13.28
CA GLU A 33 -6.89 7.51 14.40
C GLU A 33 -5.72 6.54 14.56
N ALA A 34 -5.99 5.24 14.38
CA ALA A 34 -4.97 4.19 14.47
C ALA A 34 -4.04 4.16 13.24
N ALA A 35 -4.41 4.83 12.15
CA ALA A 35 -3.61 4.96 10.93
C ALA A 35 -2.68 6.18 10.95
N LEU A 36 -2.73 7.03 11.98
CA LEU A 36 -1.89 8.23 12.10
C LEU A 36 -0.80 8.09 13.17
N PRO A 37 0.48 8.33 12.83
CA PRO A 37 1.55 8.30 13.80
C PRO A 37 1.38 9.39 14.85
N THR A 38 1.60 9.02 16.11
CA THR A 38 1.61 9.89 17.28
C THR A 38 2.94 9.76 18.01
N ASN A 39 3.33 10.79 18.75
CA ASN A 39 4.42 10.68 19.72
C ASN A 39 3.94 10.01 21.02
N GLU A 40 4.86 9.80 21.97
CA GLU A 40 4.55 9.15 23.25
C GLU A 40 3.54 9.94 24.11
N ALA A 41 3.44 11.26 23.90
CA ALA A 41 2.44 12.12 24.53
C ALA A 41 1.07 12.09 23.81
N GLY A 42 0.90 11.26 22.78
CA GLY A 42 -0.34 11.13 22.01
C GLY A 42 -0.59 12.24 20.98
N LYS A 43 0.34 13.17 20.79
CA LYS A 43 0.23 14.24 19.79
C LYS A 43 0.49 13.67 18.40
N ARG A 44 -0.40 13.95 17.44
CA ARG A 44 -0.23 13.55 16.04
C ARG A 44 1.00 14.19 15.41
N VAL A 45 1.70 13.40 14.61
CA VAL A 45 2.86 13.84 13.81
C VAL A 45 2.41 14.31 12.42
N LEU A 46 1.30 13.76 11.92
CA LEU A 46 0.71 14.11 10.63
C LEU A 46 -0.73 14.59 10.83
N ASN A 47 -1.16 15.54 9.99
CA ASN A 47 -2.53 16.03 9.97
C ASN A 47 -3.07 16.04 8.52
N PRO A 48 -3.33 14.86 7.93
CA PRO A 48 -3.78 14.76 6.56
C PRO A 48 -5.15 15.40 6.38
N LYS A 49 -5.32 16.10 5.26
CA LYS A 49 -6.58 16.65 4.79
C LYS A 49 -7.34 15.60 4.00
N LYS A 50 -8.65 15.83 3.81
CA LYS A 50 -9.51 14.97 2.97
C LYS A 50 -8.94 14.75 1.57
N PHE A 51 -8.35 15.79 1.00
CA PHE A 51 -7.73 15.73 -0.32
C PHE A 51 -6.50 14.80 -0.36
N ASP A 52 -5.72 14.74 0.72
CA ASP A 52 -4.59 13.81 0.82
C ASP A 52 -5.09 12.35 0.81
N SER A 53 -6.17 12.06 1.55
CA SER A 53 -6.79 10.73 1.52
C SER A 53 -7.37 10.38 0.15
N LEU A 54 -7.95 11.35 -0.57
CA LEU A 54 -8.45 11.15 -1.93
C LEU A 54 -7.32 10.77 -2.90
N ILE A 55 -6.20 11.50 -2.88
CA ILE A 55 -5.04 11.21 -3.73
C ILE A 55 -4.51 9.80 -3.46
N VAL A 56 -4.35 9.43 -2.19
CA VAL A 56 -3.86 8.08 -1.83
C VAL A 56 -4.86 7.01 -2.27
N GLY A 57 -6.17 7.25 -2.11
CA GLY A 57 -7.22 6.36 -2.59
C GLY A 57 -7.13 6.13 -4.10
N LEU A 58 -7.01 7.20 -4.89
CA LEU A 58 -6.85 7.11 -6.35
C LEU A 58 -5.58 6.37 -6.75
N GLY A 59 -4.45 6.65 -6.11
CA GLY A 59 -3.18 5.96 -6.38
C GLY A 59 -3.27 4.46 -6.10
N LEU A 60 -3.81 4.07 -4.94
CA LEU A 60 -4.00 2.66 -4.59
C LEU A 60 -4.97 1.95 -5.55
N SER A 61 -6.07 2.60 -5.93
CA SER A 61 -7.00 2.05 -6.93
C SER A 61 -6.35 1.89 -8.30
N ALA A 62 -5.53 2.85 -8.74
CA ALA A 62 -4.79 2.74 -10.01
C ALA A 62 -3.79 1.58 -9.99
N PHE A 63 -3.05 1.40 -8.89
CA PHE A 63 -2.14 0.27 -8.73
C PHE A 63 -2.91 -1.07 -8.68
N GLY A 64 -4.06 -1.11 -8.00
CA GLY A 64 -4.92 -2.28 -7.97
C GLY A 64 -5.49 -2.64 -9.35
N ALA A 65 -5.86 -1.63 -10.15
CA ALA A 65 -6.32 -1.82 -11.52
C ALA A 65 -5.20 -2.34 -12.43
N PHE A 66 -3.96 -1.85 -12.26
CA PHE A 66 -2.80 -2.35 -12.98
C PHE A 66 -2.60 -3.87 -12.77
N TYR A 67 -2.61 -4.35 -11.52
CA TYR A 67 -2.47 -5.78 -11.24
C TYR A 67 -3.72 -6.59 -11.65
N LEU A 68 -4.93 -6.01 -11.54
CA LEU A 68 -6.15 -6.65 -12.04
C LEU A 68 -6.03 -6.92 -13.53
N PHE A 69 -5.51 -5.92 -14.27
CA PHE A 69 -5.40 -6.01 -15.70
C PHE A 69 -4.44 -7.13 -16.13
N GLN A 70 -3.26 -7.18 -15.51
CA GLN A 70 -2.30 -8.24 -15.76
C GLN A 70 -2.84 -9.65 -15.45
N ALA A 71 -3.74 -9.78 -14.47
CA ALA A 71 -4.27 -11.08 -14.08
C ALA A 71 -5.45 -11.56 -14.94
N VAL A 72 -6.32 -10.63 -15.36
CA VAL A 72 -7.62 -10.94 -15.99
C VAL A 72 -7.58 -10.76 -17.50
N PHE A 73 -6.95 -9.69 -17.99
CA PHE A 73 -6.95 -9.34 -19.41
C PHE A 73 -5.67 -9.80 -20.10
N THR A 74 -5.25 -11.05 -19.86
CA THR A 74 -3.99 -11.61 -20.40
C THR A 74 -3.95 -11.69 -21.92
N ALA A 75 -5.11 -11.66 -22.59
CA ALA A 75 -5.20 -11.61 -24.05
C ALA A 75 -5.07 -10.20 -24.63
N ILE A 76 -5.07 -9.15 -23.79
CA ILE A 76 -4.89 -7.77 -24.20
C ILE A 76 -3.47 -7.34 -23.83
N GLU A 77 -2.66 -7.07 -24.84
CA GLU A 77 -1.28 -6.61 -24.63
C GLU A 77 -1.29 -5.18 -24.04
N MET A 78 -0.73 -5.04 -22.84
CA MET A 78 -0.39 -3.72 -22.32
C MET A 78 0.87 -3.19 -23.00
N PRO A 79 1.02 -1.86 -23.16
CA PRO A 79 2.27 -1.29 -23.63
C PRO A 79 3.44 -1.78 -22.77
N ASN A 80 4.46 -2.38 -23.38
CA ASN A 80 5.59 -2.99 -22.66
C ASN A 80 6.21 -2.04 -21.62
N GLY A 81 6.37 -0.76 -21.97
CA GLY A 81 6.88 0.24 -21.03
C GLY A 81 6.02 0.36 -19.76
N LEU A 82 4.68 0.34 -19.89
CA LEU A 82 3.78 0.44 -18.75
C LEU A 82 3.86 -0.80 -17.86
N THR A 83 3.95 -2.00 -18.45
CA THR A 83 4.11 -3.25 -17.70
C THR A 83 5.46 -3.28 -16.97
N THR A 84 6.57 -3.00 -17.65
CA THR A 84 7.91 -3.01 -17.06
C THR A 84 8.06 -1.94 -15.98
N TYR A 85 7.77 -0.67 -16.30
CA TYR A 85 7.91 0.40 -15.30
C TYR A 85 6.92 0.24 -14.16
N GLY A 86 5.67 -0.11 -14.43
CA GLY A 86 4.67 -0.37 -13.38
C GLY A 86 5.06 -1.51 -12.46
N GLY A 87 5.52 -2.62 -13.03
CA GLY A 87 5.94 -3.82 -12.31
C GLY A 87 7.15 -3.59 -11.40
N TRP A 88 8.05 -2.66 -11.75
CA TRP A 88 9.19 -2.28 -10.90
C TRP A 88 8.88 -1.14 -9.94
N ILE A 89 8.17 -0.09 -10.38
CA ILE A 89 7.95 1.13 -9.59
C ILE A 89 6.96 0.88 -8.45
N ILE A 90 5.83 0.23 -8.73
CA ILE A 90 4.77 0.03 -7.72
C ILE A 90 5.29 -0.70 -6.48
N PRO A 91 5.91 -1.89 -6.57
CA PRO A 91 6.46 -2.56 -5.38
C PRO A 91 7.58 -1.75 -4.72
N SER A 92 8.38 -1.01 -5.51
CA SER A 92 9.41 -0.12 -4.99
C SER A 92 8.88 1.04 -4.13
N ILE A 93 7.60 1.44 -4.28
CA ILE A 93 6.98 2.45 -3.41
C ILE A 93 6.64 1.84 -2.03
N PHE A 94 6.22 0.58 -1.98
CA PHE A 94 5.83 -0.08 -0.73
C PHE A 94 7.02 -0.51 0.13
N LEU A 95 8.18 -0.78 -0.48
CA LEU A 95 9.37 -1.21 0.25
C LEU A 95 9.91 -0.14 1.22
N PRO A 96 10.10 1.15 0.83
CA PRO A 96 10.44 2.22 1.75
C PRO A 96 9.42 2.38 2.88
N ARG A 97 8.14 2.09 2.63
CA ARG A 97 7.12 2.15 3.68
C ARG A 97 7.31 1.05 4.73
N ALA A 98 7.73 -0.15 4.32
CA ALA A 98 8.05 -1.24 5.24
C ALA A 98 9.32 -0.94 6.06
N ILE A 99 10.34 -0.34 5.44
CA ILE A 99 11.56 0.13 6.13
C ILE A 99 11.21 1.25 7.12
N GLY A 100 10.50 2.26 6.63
CA GLY A 100 10.01 3.42 7.37
C GLY A 100 11.06 4.49 7.61
N ASP A 101 10.84 5.31 8.63
CA ASP A 101 11.60 6.54 8.91
C ASP A 101 12.57 6.39 10.09
N PHE A 102 12.76 5.16 10.59
CA PHE A 102 13.55 4.84 11.79
C PHE A 102 13.11 5.58 13.07
N ARG A 103 11.87 6.11 13.10
CA ARG A 103 11.33 6.87 14.22
C ARG A 103 9.90 6.48 14.56
N PHE A 104 8.94 6.77 13.69
CA PHE A 104 7.50 6.53 13.91
C PHE A 104 6.95 5.38 13.08
N VAL A 105 7.52 5.12 11.91
CA VAL A 105 6.94 4.31 10.84
C VAL A 105 7.91 3.18 10.48
N GLY A 106 7.39 2.00 10.12
CA GLY A 106 8.17 0.89 9.56
C GLY A 106 8.66 -0.12 10.60
N PHE A 107 9.32 -1.19 10.13
CA PHE A 107 9.92 -2.21 11.00
C PHE A 107 10.97 -1.63 11.95
N PHE A 108 11.69 -0.60 11.52
CA PHE A 108 12.79 0.00 12.27
C PHE A 108 12.38 1.20 13.14
N LYS A 109 11.08 1.43 13.34
CA LYS A 109 10.59 2.51 14.21
C LYS A 109 11.07 2.38 15.66
N LYS A 110 11.34 3.53 16.28
CA LYS A 110 11.76 3.62 17.70
C LYS A 110 10.56 3.72 18.63
N ILE A 111 9.55 4.53 18.27
CA ILE A 111 8.33 4.69 19.07
C ILE A 111 7.41 3.50 18.80
N LYS A 112 7.15 2.70 19.84
CA LYS A 112 6.41 1.41 19.75
C LYS A 112 5.17 1.33 20.63
N SER A 113 4.99 2.27 21.55
CA SER A 113 3.93 2.23 22.57
C SER A 113 2.56 2.71 22.05
N THR A 114 2.53 3.47 20.96
CA THR A 114 1.31 4.11 20.44
C THR A 114 0.38 3.14 19.68
N PRO A 115 -0.93 3.43 19.56
CA PRO A 115 -1.85 2.61 18.78
C PRO A 115 -1.39 2.40 17.33
N PHE A 116 -0.92 3.47 16.68
CA PHE A 116 -0.35 3.39 15.33
C PHE A 116 0.86 2.46 15.28
N ALA A 117 1.81 2.59 16.19
CA ALA A 117 3.01 1.77 16.16
C ALA A 117 2.72 0.27 16.38
N LYS A 118 1.71 -0.05 17.20
CA LYS A 118 1.23 -1.43 17.39
C LYS A 118 0.61 -1.98 16.10
N MET A 119 -0.27 -1.21 15.45
CA MET A 119 -0.88 -1.61 14.17
C MET A 119 0.15 -1.67 13.04
N ASP A 120 1.11 -0.76 13.02
CA ASP A 120 2.16 -0.73 12.02
C ASP A 120 3.08 -1.96 12.12
N THR A 121 3.37 -2.42 13.33
CA THR A 121 4.14 -3.65 13.56
C THR A 121 3.35 -4.91 13.18
N LYS A 122 2.07 -4.97 13.56
CA LYS A 122 1.25 -6.18 13.39
C LYS A 122 0.68 -6.33 11.99
N LEU A 123 0.41 -5.23 11.31
CA LEU A 123 -0.37 -5.22 10.07
C LEU A 123 0.26 -4.34 8.99
N PHE A 124 0.48 -3.05 9.22
CA PHE A 124 0.77 -2.14 8.10
C PHE A 124 2.14 -2.38 7.46
N SER A 125 3.22 -2.50 8.24
CA SER A 125 4.56 -2.77 7.71
C SER A 125 4.69 -4.18 7.12
N PRO A 126 4.17 -5.25 7.76
CA PRO A 126 4.08 -6.58 7.13
C PRO A 126 3.32 -6.57 5.81
N LEU A 127 2.16 -5.90 5.75
CA LEU A 127 1.37 -5.81 4.53
C LEU A 127 2.15 -5.10 3.41
N CYS A 128 2.80 -3.98 3.71
CA CYS A 128 3.63 -3.27 2.72
C CYS A 128 4.78 -4.13 2.21
N LEU A 129 5.46 -4.88 3.08
CA LEU A 129 6.53 -5.79 2.67
C LEU A 129 5.99 -6.93 1.81
N CYS A 130 4.88 -7.57 2.20
CA CYS A 130 4.24 -8.62 1.41
C CYS A 130 3.82 -8.12 0.02
N MET A 131 3.24 -6.91 -0.06
CA MET A 131 2.87 -6.29 -1.34
C MET A 131 4.10 -5.99 -2.21
N ALA A 132 5.19 -5.49 -1.62
CA ALA A 132 6.43 -5.25 -2.35
C ALA A 132 7.03 -6.55 -2.89
N LEU A 133 7.17 -7.57 -2.04
CA LEU A 133 7.72 -8.87 -2.43
C LEU A 133 6.84 -9.56 -3.49
N ALA A 134 5.51 -9.50 -3.35
CA ALA A 134 4.58 -10.04 -4.33
C ALA A 134 4.70 -9.32 -5.67
N GLY A 135 4.78 -7.98 -5.69
CA GLY A 135 4.95 -7.20 -6.91
C GLY A 135 6.27 -7.52 -7.63
N PHE A 136 7.39 -7.59 -6.91
CA PHE A 136 8.67 -8.00 -7.50
C PHE A 136 8.63 -9.44 -8.01
N ALA A 137 8.00 -10.37 -7.28
CA ALA A 137 7.84 -11.74 -7.73
C ALA A 137 6.99 -11.83 -9.00
N ILE A 138 5.90 -11.05 -9.10
CA ILE A 138 5.09 -10.98 -10.32
C ILE A 138 5.96 -10.52 -11.51
N GLN A 139 6.73 -9.44 -11.35
CA GLN A 139 7.59 -8.91 -12.41
C GLN A 139 8.65 -9.93 -12.86
N LEU A 140 9.33 -10.57 -11.91
CA LEU A 140 10.37 -11.57 -12.20
C LEU A 140 9.83 -12.89 -12.78
N LEU A 141 8.55 -13.21 -12.54
CA LEU A 141 7.89 -14.39 -13.10
C LEU A 141 7.24 -14.11 -14.46
N ALA A 142 7.14 -12.84 -14.85
CA ALA A 142 6.55 -12.39 -16.13
C ALA A 142 7.62 -12.14 -17.22
N GLU A 143 8.89 -12.05 -16.83
CA GLU A 143 10.07 -12.11 -17.71
C GLU A 143 10.43 -13.56 -18.06
#